data_AF-A0AA39U9R7-F1
#
_entry.id   AF-A0AA39U9R7-F1
#
_cell.length_a   1.000
_cell.length_b   1.000
_cell.length_c   1.000
_cell.angle_alpha   90.00
_cell.angle_beta   90.00
_cell.angle_gamma   90.00
#
_symmetry.space_group_name_H-M   'P 1'
#
loop_
_entity.id
_entity.type
_entity.pdbx_description
1 polymer ?
#
loop_
_entity_poly.entity_id
_entity_poly.type
_entity_poly.pdbx_seq_one_letter_code
_entity_poly.pdbx_strand_id
1 'polypeptide(L)'
;MEAASSSIDTYYISGSKLKQLTNQTSQKIVPSVRLIAYSTSAAAAFAALANDRTHDLPISRIYTMGIASALRRLLSNVATHGPTIFRRLRSRSGVYAFIAFLFIYLALIRYCSFAFHRDPTSAFFDPARGYERKYSIKRQRDAESFIHNANTSSFHQKVTPKNAKMCVGVASVGRDGEQYVEATIGSLLDGLTPEEREEIFLVVLIAETTPSHHPIYGKTWLTNIVDKVLLYDVSQPQLEDLIQWENERDYRKKAIFDYTYVLQRCYNSGAQWIVIVEDDTLAVRGWYPRTIEALAMADEQYPPKKGSDWLYLRLFFTEEFLGWNSEEWPHYLLASIAVTGMTAVALLLLRQFTLKTTITNTMLVVVAFICCPMCIALYFLAGRLSMQPLQPGVHAMPKFGCCAQGFAFSKEMAPRVIARLSSIRSGFVDEIIEAWANELNLVRWVVIPSLLQHIGGHSSKGDDYGSKSKYSRTVAEKIWNFGFEMYDDNIR
;
A
#
# COMPACT_ATOMS: atom_id res chain seq x y z
N MET A 1 42.24 15.31 -0.59
CA MET A 1 43.23 14.46 -1.30
C MET A 1 42.78 14.33 -2.73
N GLU A 2 43.64 14.77 -3.64
CA GLU A 2 43.45 14.88 -5.08
C GLU A 2 43.42 13.53 -5.82
N ALA A 3 42.82 13.62 -7.01
CA ALA A 3 43.15 12.91 -8.26
C ALA A 3 42.88 11.41 -8.39
N ALA A 4 41.88 11.09 -9.24
CA ALA A 4 42.09 10.29 -10.45
C ALA A 4 40.99 10.58 -11.48
N SER A 5 41.36 11.34 -12.51
CA SER A 5 40.59 11.54 -13.74
C SER A 5 40.95 10.47 -14.78
N SER A 6 39.97 9.96 -15.53
CA SER A 6 40.22 9.45 -16.88
C SER A 6 39.11 9.88 -17.85
N SER A 7 39.56 10.70 -18.80
CA SER A 7 39.02 11.11 -20.10
C SER A 7 37.83 10.36 -20.69
N ILE A 8 36.76 11.10 -21.02
CA ILE A 8 35.80 10.77 -22.07
C ILE A 8 36.02 11.75 -23.22
N ASP A 9 36.55 11.26 -24.33
CA ASP A 9 36.68 12.02 -25.58
C ASP A 9 35.30 12.34 -26.17
N THR A 10 35.08 13.64 -26.39
CA THR A 10 33.84 14.18 -26.92
C THR A 10 33.88 14.20 -28.44
N TYR A 11 33.23 13.23 -29.12
CA TYR A 11 32.97 13.34 -30.55
C TYR A 11 31.79 14.27 -30.81
N TYR A 12 32.08 15.54 -31.09
CA TYR A 12 31.12 16.51 -31.62
C TYR A 12 30.73 16.13 -33.06
N ILE A 13 29.57 15.52 -33.24
CA ILE A 13 28.93 15.39 -34.55
C ILE A 13 28.13 16.66 -34.80
N SER A 14 28.61 17.49 -35.74
CA SER A 14 27.91 18.69 -36.21
C SER A 14 26.47 18.38 -36.64
N GLY A 15 25.51 19.15 -36.13
CA GLY A 15 24.06 18.99 -36.34
C GLY A 15 23.60 19.06 -37.80
N SER A 16 24.48 19.42 -38.75
CA SER A 16 24.20 19.34 -40.18
C SER A 16 24.24 17.91 -40.73
N LYS A 17 25.12 17.04 -40.20
CA LYS A 17 25.22 15.63 -40.61
C LYS A 17 24.05 14.78 -40.10
N LEU A 18 23.52 15.06 -38.91
CA LEU A 18 22.34 14.36 -38.38
C LEU A 18 21.05 14.69 -39.17
N LYS A 19 20.92 15.93 -39.66
CA LYS A 19 19.81 16.36 -40.54
C LYS A 19 19.86 15.72 -41.93
N GLN A 20 21.06 15.50 -42.47
CA GLN A 20 21.21 14.80 -43.75
C GLN A 20 20.89 13.30 -43.63
N LEU A 21 21.30 12.66 -42.54
CA LEU A 21 20.98 11.26 -42.26
C LEU A 21 19.48 11.05 -41.98
N THR A 22 18.79 11.96 -41.28
CA THR A 22 17.33 11.84 -41.08
C THR A 22 16.51 12.11 -42.34
N ASN A 23 16.98 12.97 -43.26
CA ASN A 23 16.28 13.22 -44.52
C ASN A 23 16.45 12.08 -45.54
N GLN A 24 17.58 11.35 -45.54
CA GLN A 24 17.74 10.18 -46.41
C GLN A 24 16.96 8.94 -45.95
N THR A 25 16.73 8.74 -44.65
CA THR A 25 15.94 7.60 -44.15
C THR A 25 14.42 7.85 -44.16
N SER A 26 13.96 9.10 -44.24
CA SER A 26 12.52 9.43 -44.21
C SER A 26 11.80 9.23 -45.56
N GLN A 27 12.53 9.01 -46.66
CA GLN A 27 11.94 8.75 -47.99
C GLN A 27 11.64 7.27 -48.29
N LYS A 28 11.99 6.33 -47.42
CA LYS A 28 11.71 4.89 -47.60
C LYS A 28 11.20 4.20 -46.34
N ILE A 29 10.28 4.82 -45.61
CA ILE A 29 9.59 4.17 -44.49
C ILE A 29 8.09 4.14 -44.78
N VAL A 30 7.57 2.92 -44.91
CA VAL A 30 6.17 2.59 -45.19
C VAL A 30 5.25 3.24 -44.13
N PRO A 31 4.05 3.74 -44.50
CA PRO A 31 3.11 4.40 -43.60
C PRO A 31 2.81 3.65 -42.29
N SER A 32 2.96 2.32 -42.28
CA SER A 32 2.75 1.42 -41.14
C SER A 32 3.67 1.70 -39.95
N VAL A 33 4.92 2.11 -40.18
CA VAL A 33 5.92 2.31 -39.10
C VAL A 33 5.69 3.64 -38.39
N ARG A 34 5.11 4.64 -39.08
CA ARG A 34 4.71 5.91 -38.46
C ARG A 34 3.57 5.71 -37.46
N LEU A 35 2.60 4.84 -37.75
CA LEU A 35 1.47 4.55 -36.86
C LEU A 35 1.91 3.93 -35.52
N ILE A 36 2.94 3.06 -35.56
CA ILE A 36 3.50 2.36 -34.38
C ILE A 36 4.23 3.34 -33.44
N ALA A 37 4.92 4.34 -33.98
CA ALA A 37 5.58 5.39 -33.18
C ALA A 37 4.58 6.36 -32.51
N TYR A 38 3.38 6.53 -33.08
CA TYR A 38 2.33 7.38 -32.50
C TYR A 38 1.50 6.65 -31.43
N SER A 39 1.31 5.33 -31.54
CA SER A 39 0.63 4.53 -30.51
C SER A 39 1.45 4.36 -29.24
N THR A 40 2.78 4.22 -29.35
CA THR A 40 3.68 4.22 -28.18
C THR A 40 3.70 5.58 -27.47
N SER A 41 3.60 6.67 -28.23
CA SER A 41 3.50 8.03 -27.68
C SER A 41 2.16 8.29 -26.98
N ALA A 42 1.05 7.74 -27.49
CA ALA A 42 -0.26 7.83 -26.83
C ALA A 42 -0.33 6.98 -25.57
N ALA A 43 0.19 5.74 -25.60
CA ALA A 43 0.27 4.89 -24.41
C ALA A 43 1.19 5.49 -23.34
N ALA A 44 2.33 6.09 -23.72
CA ALA A 44 3.20 6.82 -22.80
C ALA A 44 2.54 8.10 -22.26
N ALA A 45 1.76 8.82 -23.07
CA ALA A 45 1.02 9.99 -22.62
C ALA A 45 -0.15 9.63 -21.68
N PHE A 46 -0.85 8.52 -21.93
CA PHE A 46 -1.91 8.02 -21.04
C PHE A 46 -1.33 7.44 -19.75
N ALA A 47 -0.19 6.76 -19.81
CA ALA A 47 0.56 6.32 -18.63
C ALA A 47 1.09 7.52 -17.83
N ALA A 48 1.57 8.58 -18.49
CA ALA A 48 1.98 9.82 -17.84
C ALA A 48 0.78 10.56 -17.19
N LEU A 49 -0.36 10.65 -17.87
CA LEU A 49 -1.60 11.25 -17.33
C LEU A 49 -2.20 10.45 -16.17
N ALA A 50 -2.00 9.13 -16.13
CA ALA A 50 -2.39 8.30 -15.00
C ALA A 50 -1.40 8.43 -13.81
N ASN A 51 -0.14 8.78 -14.08
CA ASN A 51 0.93 8.93 -13.10
C ASN A 51 1.05 10.35 -12.51
N ASP A 52 0.49 11.37 -13.17
CA ASP A 52 0.62 12.80 -12.80
C ASP A 52 -0.33 13.25 -11.68
N ARG A 53 -0.45 12.44 -10.61
CA ARG A 53 -1.13 12.85 -9.36
C ARG A 53 -0.19 12.92 -8.16
N THR A 54 1.13 12.87 -8.36
CA THR A 54 2.10 12.80 -7.26
C THR A 54 3.10 13.95 -7.14
N HIS A 55 3.21 14.91 -8.08
CA HIS A 55 4.14 16.04 -7.89
C HIS A 55 3.67 17.37 -8.52
N ASP A 56 3.37 18.36 -7.67
CA ASP A 56 3.44 19.78 -8.03
C ASP A 56 4.91 20.18 -8.11
N LEU A 57 5.46 20.45 -9.31
CA LEU A 57 6.55 21.41 -9.61
C LEU A 57 6.77 21.52 -11.16
N PRO A 58 7.27 22.66 -11.69
CA PRO A 58 7.00 23.09 -13.05
C PRO A 58 8.00 22.55 -14.08
N ILE A 59 7.67 21.45 -14.73
CA ILE A 59 8.30 21.04 -16.01
C ILE A 59 7.27 21.26 -17.13
N SER A 60 6.70 22.47 -17.22
CA SER A 60 5.44 22.71 -17.95
C SER A 60 5.54 23.53 -19.24
N ARG A 61 6.71 23.69 -19.87
CA ARG A 61 6.78 24.42 -21.17
C ARG A 61 7.38 23.68 -22.36
N ILE A 62 8.33 22.77 -22.19
CA ILE A 62 9.00 22.12 -23.33
C ILE A 62 8.27 20.83 -23.75
N TYR A 63 7.74 20.05 -22.79
CA TYR A 63 6.99 18.83 -23.08
C TYR A 63 5.53 19.09 -23.46
N THR A 64 4.88 20.07 -22.83
CA THR A 64 3.49 20.48 -23.11
C THR A 64 3.35 21.07 -24.52
N MET A 65 4.33 21.84 -25.02
CA MET A 65 4.31 22.35 -26.40
C MET A 65 4.54 21.25 -27.44
N GLY A 66 5.44 20.28 -27.17
CA GLY A 66 5.69 19.15 -28.06
C GLY A 66 4.48 18.23 -28.20
N ILE A 67 3.88 17.85 -27.07
CA ILE A 67 2.69 16.98 -27.01
C ILE A 67 1.45 17.69 -27.55
N ALA A 68 1.23 18.97 -27.22
CA ALA A 68 0.10 19.74 -27.76
C ALA A 68 0.22 19.97 -29.27
N SER A 69 1.43 20.16 -29.81
CA SER A 69 1.63 20.27 -31.26
C SER A 69 1.46 18.91 -31.97
N ALA A 70 1.87 17.81 -31.33
CA ALA A 70 1.65 16.45 -31.83
C ALA A 70 0.17 16.09 -31.81
N LEU A 71 -0.57 16.43 -30.73
CA LEU A 71 -2.03 16.26 -30.63
C LEU A 71 -2.77 17.14 -31.63
N ARG A 72 -2.36 18.40 -31.84
CA ARG A 72 -2.94 19.26 -32.90
C ARG A 72 -2.71 18.69 -34.29
N ARG A 73 -1.53 18.13 -34.56
CA ARG A 73 -1.22 17.47 -35.85
C ARG A 73 -1.96 16.14 -35.99
N LEU A 74 -2.19 15.41 -34.90
CA LEU A 74 -2.98 14.17 -34.89
C LEU A 74 -4.46 14.49 -35.16
N LEU A 75 -5.02 15.49 -34.47
CA LEU A 75 -6.40 15.95 -34.64
C LEU A 75 -6.61 16.60 -36.01
N SER A 76 -5.64 17.35 -36.54
CA SER A 76 -5.73 17.90 -37.90
C SER A 76 -5.62 16.83 -38.98
N ASN A 77 -4.79 15.79 -38.78
CA ASN A 77 -4.69 14.65 -39.71
C ASN A 77 -5.93 13.74 -39.64
N VAL A 78 -6.52 13.55 -38.45
CA VAL A 78 -7.79 12.85 -38.28
C VAL A 78 -8.95 13.67 -38.86
N ALA A 79 -8.94 15.00 -38.77
CA ALA A 79 -9.95 15.85 -39.39
C ALA A 79 -9.84 15.89 -40.93
N THR A 80 -8.63 15.83 -41.48
CA THR A 80 -8.38 15.89 -42.94
C THR A 80 -8.45 14.53 -43.65
N HIS A 81 -8.09 13.44 -42.98
CA HIS A 81 -8.11 12.06 -43.55
C HIS A 81 -9.14 11.14 -42.89
N GLY A 82 -9.78 11.57 -41.80
CA GLY A 82 -10.91 10.88 -41.18
C GLY A 82 -12.05 10.61 -42.16
N PRO A 83 -12.46 11.56 -43.03
CA PRO A 83 -13.53 11.30 -43.98
C PRO A 83 -13.19 10.18 -44.97
N THR A 84 -11.93 9.96 -45.35
CA THR A 84 -11.52 8.90 -46.30
C THR A 84 -11.27 7.55 -45.65
N ILE A 85 -10.80 7.52 -44.39
CA ILE A 85 -10.73 6.31 -43.55
C ILE A 85 -12.15 5.85 -43.15
N PHE A 86 -13.04 6.79 -42.83
CA PHE A 86 -14.44 6.51 -42.53
C PHE A 86 -15.29 6.21 -43.77
N ARG A 87 -14.96 6.74 -44.96
CA ARG A 87 -15.68 6.42 -46.22
C ARG A 87 -15.42 5.00 -46.72
N ARG A 88 -14.38 4.32 -46.23
CA ARG A 88 -14.15 2.87 -46.44
C ARG A 88 -14.76 1.97 -45.34
N LEU A 89 -15.48 2.52 -44.34
CA LEU A 89 -16.18 1.77 -43.28
C LEU A 89 -17.48 1.10 -43.73
N ARG A 90 -17.70 0.87 -45.02
CA ARG A 90 -19.02 0.47 -45.53
C ARG A 90 -19.21 -1.05 -45.63
N SER A 91 -18.81 -1.79 -44.60
CA SER A 91 -19.54 -3.01 -44.25
C SER A 91 -20.46 -2.63 -43.10
N ARG A 92 -21.78 -2.68 -43.33
CA ARG A 92 -22.81 -2.35 -42.32
C ARG A 92 -22.50 -3.07 -40.99
N SER A 93 -22.04 -4.31 -41.06
CA SER A 93 -21.69 -5.17 -39.93
C SER A 93 -20.56 -4.62 -39.06
N GLY A 94 -19.51 -4.04 -39.64
CA GLY A 94 -18.38 -3.50 -38.87
C GLY A 94 -18.77 -2.26 -38.05
N VAL A 95 -19.64 -1.41 -38.60
CA VAL A 95 -20.18 -0.24 -37.89
C VAL A 95 -21.08 -0.68 -36.74
N TYR A 96 -21.99 -1.64 -36.96
CA TYR A 96 -22.84 -2.16 -35.89
C TYR A 96 -22.02 -2.84 -34.78
N ALA A 97 -20.98 -3.61 -35.13
CA ALA A 97 -20.10 -4.23 -34.14
C ALA A 97 -19.36 -3.18 -33.28
N PHE A 98 -18.88 -2.09 -33.89
CA PHE A 98 -18.23 -1.01 -33.15
C PHE A 98 -19.21 -0.25 -32.25
N ILE A 99 -20.44 0.03 -32.73
CA ILE A 99 -21.49 0.65 -31.90
C ILE A 99 -21.86 -0.25 -30.72
N ALA A 100 -22.01 -1.56 -30.95
CA ALA A 100 -22.25 -2.54 -29.89
C ALA A 100 -21.11 -2.57 -28.87
N PHE A 101 -19.85 -2.54 -29.34
CA PHE A 101 -18.68 -2.42 -28.47
C PHE A 101 -18.73 -1.15 -27.62
N LEU A 102 -19.05 0.01 -28.19
CA LEU A 102 -19.15 1.26 -27.44
C LEU A 102 -20.25 1.20 -26.37
N PHE A 103 -21.40 0.59 -26.69
CA PHE A 103 -22.47 0.40 -25.70
C PHE A 103 -22.01 -0.48 -24.53
N ILE A 104 -21.35 -1.61 -24.83
CA ILE A 104 -20.77 -2.50 -23.81
C ILE A 104 -19.71 -1.77 -23.01
N TYR A 105 -18.83 -1.02 -23.66
CA TYR A 105 -17.76 -0.28 -23.00
C TYR A 105 -18.30 0.78 -22.03
N LEU A 106 -19.33 1.52 -22.43
CA LEU A 106 -20.02 2.47 -21.55
C LEU A 106 -20.73 1.78 -20.38
N ALA A 107 -21.36 0.63 -20.63
CA ALA A 107 -21.94 -0.19 -19.57
C ALA A 107 -20.88 -0.68 -18.58
N LEU A 108 -19.70 -1.09 -19.06
CA LEU A 108 -18.57 -1.49 -18.22
C LEU A 108 -18.02 -0.32 -17.40
N ILE A 109 -17.93 0.89 -17.97
CA ILE A 109 -17.57 2.10 -17.20
C ILE A 109 -18.56 2.31 -16.05
N ARG A 110 -19.86 2.19 -16.31
CA ARG A 110 -20.89 2.31 -15.26
C ARG A 110 -20.79 1.21 -14.22
N TYR A 111 -20.54 -0.03 -14.65
CA TYR A 111 -20.28 -1.13 -13.73
C TYR A 111 -19.05 -0.85 -12.85
N CYS A 112 -17.92 -0.40 -13.42
CA CYS A 112 -16.71 -0.06 -12.66
C CYS A 112 -16.99 1.03 -11.62
N SER A 113 -17.75 2.07 -11.97
CA SER A 113 -18.15 3.12 -11.01
C SER A 113 -18.98 2.61 -9.84
N PHE A 114 -19.74 1.53 -10.04
CA PHE A 114 -20.52 0.91 -8.98
C PHE A 114 -19.71 -0.11 -8.18
N ALA A 115 -18.89 -0.93 -8.84
CA ALA A 115 -18.17 -2.05 -8.23
C ALA A 115 -16.86 -1.62 -7.54
N PHE A 116 -16.11 -0.70 -8.13
CA PHE A 116 -14.72 -0.39 -7.74
C PHE A 116 -14.58 0.94 -6.98
N HIS A 117 -15.69 1.45 -6.44
CA HIS A 117 -15.73 2.69 -5.68
C HIS A 117 -14.94 2.64 -4.36
N ARG A 118 -14.61 1.45 -3.85
CA ARG A 118 -13.82 1.25 -2.62
C ARG A 118 -12.34 1.01 -2.86
N ASP A 119 -11.93 0.76 -4.10
CA ASP A 119 -10.53 0.50 -4.43
C ASP A 119 -9.78 1.84 -4.53
N PRO A 120 -8.85 2.15 -3.61
CA PRO A 120 -8.12 3.42 -3.59
C PRO A 120 -7.22 3.61 -4.82
N THR A 121 -6.94 2.53 -5.56
CA THR A 121 -6.13 2.53 -6.78
C THR A 121 -6.96 2.73 -8.05
N SER A 122 -8.28 2.77 -7.92
CA SER A 122 -9.23 2.95 -9.02
C SER A 122 -9.44 4.42 -9.36
N ALA A 123 -9.60 4.73 -10.64
CA ALA A 123 -10.09 6.04 -11.09
C ALA A 123 -11.56 6.27 -10.69
N PHE A 124 -12.27 5.20 -10.33
CA PHE A 124 -13.66 5.22 -9.88
C PHE A 124 -13.81 5.30 -8.35
N PHE A 125 -12.70 5.41 -7.62
CA PHE A 125 -12.71 5.52 -6.16
C PHE A 125 -13.60 6.69 -5.71
N ASP A 126 -14.53 6.40 -4.82
CA ASP A 126 -15.38 7.38 -4.15
C ASP A 126 -14.97 7.45 -2.68
N PRO A 127 -14.23 8.49 -2.25
CA PRO A 127 -13.76 8.61 -0.88
C PRO A 127 -14.89 8.61 0.16
N ALA A 128 -16.09 9.10 -0.19
CA ALA A 128 -17.21 9.12 0.76
C ALA A 128 -17.71 7.70 1.09
N ARG A 129 -17.62 6.79 0.12
CA ARG A 129 -18.05 5.38 0.26
C ARG A 129 -16.90 4.42 0.58
N GLY A 130 -15.70 4.74 0.12
CA GLY A 130 -14.48 3.97 0.36
C GLY A 130 -14.10 3.97 1.83
N TYR A 131 -14.00 5.17 2.42
CA TYR A 131 -13.67 5.36 3.83
C TYR A 131 -14.87 5.19 4.78
N GLU A 132 -15.98 4.61 4.31
CA GLU A 132 -17.11 4.29 5.18
C GLU A 132 -16.69 3.23 6.20
N ARG A 133 -16.77 3.60 7.49
CA ARG A 133 -16.44 2.75 8.63
C ARG A 133 -17.63 1.84 8.95
N LYS A 134 -17.63 0.62 8.41
CA LYS A 134 -18.69 -0.38 8.62
C LYS A 134 -18.37 -1.24 9.82
N TYR A 135 -17.25 -1.96 9.74
CA TYR A 135 -16.79 -2.87 10.77
C TYR A 135 -16.09 -2.10 11.90
N SER A 136 -15.25 -1.11 11.57
CA SER A 136 -14.45 -0.39 12.57
C SER A 136 -15.29 0.35 13.61
N ILE A 137 -16.42 0.95 13.22
CA ILE A 137 -17.30 1.65 14.18
C ILE A 137 -17.86 0.67 15.22
N LYS A 138 -18.33 -0.50 14.78
CA LYS A 138 -18.86 -1.51 15.69
C LYS A 138 -17.75 -2.09 16.55
N ARG A 139 -16.61 -2.45 15.94
CA ARG A 139 -15.48 -3.02 16.67
C ARG A 139 -14.91 -2.06 17.71
N GLN A 140 -14.88 -0.76 17.43
CA GLN A 140 -14.51 0.28 18.40
C GLN A 140 -15.50 0.32 19.58
N ARG A 141 -16.82 0.30 19.33
CA ARG A 141 -17.82 0.24 20.41
C ARG A 141 -17.69 -1.01 21.27
N ASP A 142 -17.44 -2.16 20.65
CA ASP A 142 -17.23 -3.43 21.36
C ASP A 142 -16.01 -3.33 22.30
N ALA A 143 -14.91 -2.73 21.81
CA ALA A 143 -13.72 -2.46 22.61
C ALA A 143 -13.96 -1.48 23.77
N GLU A 144 -14.64 -0.36 23.51
CA GLU A 144 -14.99 0.64 24.54
C GLU A 144 -15.92 0.05 25.61
N SER A 145 -16.89 -0.77 25.21
CA SER A 145 -17.78 -1.50 26.13
C SER A 145 -16.99 -2.46 27.03
N PHE A 146 -16.01 -3.18 26.47
CA PHE A 146 -15.11 -4.04 27.24
C PHE A 146 -14.33 -3.24 28.30
N ILE A 147 -13.72 -2.11 27.92
CA ILE A 147 -13.01 -1.23 28.87
C ILE A 147 -13.94 -0.67 29.94
N HIS A 148 -15.16 -0.29 29.57
CA HIS A 148 -16.15 0.20 30.53
C HIS A 148 -16.48 -0.86 31.60
N ASN A 149 -16.72 -2.11 31.17
CA ASN A 149 -16.98 -3.23 32.09
C ASN A 149 -15.77 -3.54 32.98
N ALA A 150 -14.55 -3.36 32.46
CA ALA A 150 -13.31 -3.54 33.20
C ALA A 150 -13.08 -2.52 34.33
N ASN A 151 -13.77 -1.37 34.30
CA ASN A 151 -13.77 -0.44 35.43
C ASN A 151 -14.65 -0.93 36.58
N THR A 152 -15.74 -1.64 36.29
CA THR A 152 -16.75 -2.03 37.27
C THR A 152 -16.56 -3.44 37.83
N SER A 153 -15.86 -4.31 37.10
CA SER A 153 -15.66 -5.71 37.46
C SER A 153 -14.18 -6.03 37.61
N SER A 154 -13.86 -6.84 38.61
CA SER A 154 -12.51 -7.36 38.80
C SER A 154 -12.22 -8.46 37.77
N PHE A 155 -11.61 -8.10 36.64
CA PHE A 155 -11.02 -9.06 35.72
C PHE A 155 -9.70 -9.52 36.35
N HIS A 156 -9.66 -10.72 36.90
CA HIS A 156 -8.48 -11.25 37.58
C HIS A 156 -7.96 -12.49 36.86
N GLN A 157 -7.28 -12.26 35.74
CA GLN A 157 -6.44 -13.29 35.12
C GLN A 157 -5.19 -12.60 34.57
N LYS A 158 -4.29 -12.24 35.49
CA LYS A 158 -2.95 -11.76 35.12
C LYS A 158 -2.13 -12.94 34.64
N VAL A 159 -1.61 -12.84 33.43
CA VAL A 159 -0.76 -13.87 32.85
C VAL A 159 0.65 -13.74 33.39
N THR A 160 1.20 -14.87 33.85
CA THR A 160 2.61 -14.93 34.22
C THR A 160 3.45 -14.97 32.95
N PRO A 161 4.43 -14.06 32.77
CA PRO A 161 5.18 -13.92 31.51
C PRO A 161 5.76 -15.23 30.98
N LYS A 162 6.22 -16.13 31.87
CA LYS A 162 6.85 -17.41 31.51
C LYS A 162 5.93 -18.39 30.79
N ASN A 163 4.61 -18.22 30.89
CA ASN A 163 3.63 -19.12 30.28
C ASN A 163 3.03 -18.55 28.98
N ALA A 164 3.36 -17.30 28.63
CA ALA A 164 2.79 -16.65 27.47
C ALA A 164 3.45 -17.15 26.18
N LYS A 165 2.63 -17.51 25.19
CA LYS A 165 3.10 -17.81 23.84
C LYS A 165 3.43 -16.53 23.08
N MET A 166 2.67 -15.46 23.33
CA MET A 166 2.79 -14.18 22.66
C MET A 166 2.92 -13.03 23.68
N CYS A 167 3.89 -12.14 23.49
CA CYS A 167 3.92 -10.86 24.16
C CYS A 167 3.39 -9.77 23.23
N VAL A 168 2.43 -8.98 23.68
CA VAL A 168 1.90 -7.83 22.94
C VAL A 168 2.35 -6.56 23.63
N GLY A 169 3.07 -5.71 22.92
CA GLY A 169 3.59 -4.45 23.40
C GLY A 169 2.90 -3.26 22.73
N VAL A 170 2.37 -2.34 23.53
CA VAL A 170 1.78 -1.08 23.07
C VAL A 170 2.51 0.08 23.72
N ALA A 171 3.10 0.97 22.93
CA ALA A 171 3.64 2.24 23.42
C ALA A 171 2.59 3.34 23.20
N SER A 172 2.15 3.98 24.29
CA SER A 172 1.08 4.96 24.24
C SER A 172 1.60 6.34 24.63
N VAL A 173 1.27 7.33 23.80
CA VAL A 173 1.56 8.75 24.05
C VAL A 173 0.24 9.50 24.14
N GLY A 174 0.09 10.28 25.21
CA GLY A 174 -1.03 11.16 25.46
C GLY A 174 -1.18 12.17 24.33
N ARG A 175 -2.38 12.20 23.75
CA ARG A 175 -2.77 13.19 22.73
C ARG A 175 -3.66 14.27 23.34
N ASP A 176 -3.63 15.47 22.78
CA ASP A 176 -4.63 16.49 23.09
C ASP A 176 -5.96 16.09 22.43
N GLY A 177 -6.96 15.72 23.23
CA GLY A 177 -8.27 15.27 22.74
C GLY A 177 -8.47 13.76 22.85
N GLU A 178 -8.78 13.12 21.72
CA GLU A 178 -9.19 11.70 21.67
C GLU A 178 -8.02 10.76 22.00
N GLN A 179 -8.27 9.81 22.92
CA GLN A 179 -7.32 8.75 23.25
C GLN A 179 -7.76 7.45 22.55
N TYR A 180 -6.97 6.99 21.59
CA TYR A 180 -7.27 5.77 20.85
C TYR A 180 -6.89 4.49 21.60
N VAL A 181 -5.97 4.59 22.56
CA VAL A 181 -5.40 3.45 23.30
C VAL A 181 -6.45 2.62 24.04
N GLU A 182 -7.54 3.22 24.52
CA GLU A 182 -8.63 2.45 25.16
C GLU A 182 -9.28 1.51 24.15
N ALA A 183 -9.57 1.99 22.94
CA ALA A 183 -10.09 1.17 21.86
C ALA A 183 -9.07 0.13 21.38
N THR A 184 -7.78 0.48 21.31
CA THR A 184 -6.70 -0.48 20.97
C THR A 184 -6.63 -1.61 21.97
N ILE A 185 -6.46 -1.32 23.25
CA ILE A 185 -6.36 -2.33 24.31
C ILE A 185 -7.67 -3.13 24.43
N GLY A 186 -8.82 -2.45 24.39
CA GLY A 186 -10.12 -3.11 24.39
C GLY A 186 -10.27 -4.07 23.22
N SER A 187 -9.83 -3.70 22.01
CA SER A 187 -9.95 -4.55 20.83
C SER A 187 -8.97 -5.73 20.80
N LEU A 188 -7.82 -5.60 21.47
CA LEU A 188 -6.87 -6.70 21.61
C LEU A 188 -7.39 -7.78 22.56
N LEU A 189 -8.21 -7.41 23.55
CA LEU A 189 -8.69 -8.29 24.60
C LEU A 189 -10.14 -8.78 24.42
N ASP A 190 -11.01 -7.93 23.86
CA ASP A 190 -12.40 -8.28 23.64
C ASP A 190 -12.54 -9.43 22.63
N GLY A 191 -13.37 -10.41 23.00
CA GLY A 191 -13.69 -11.56 22.16
C GLY A 191 -12.77 -12.78 22.35
N LEU A 192 -11.64 -12.62 23.05
CA LEU A 192 -10.74 -13.72 23.41
C LEU A 192 -11.44 -14.74 24.32
N THR A 193 -11.11 -16.03 24.15
CA THR A 193 -11.45 -17.04 25.15
C THR A 193 -10.51 -16.94 26.36
N PRO A 194 -10.87 -17.52 27.53
CA PRO A 194 -9.95 -17.58 28.67
C PRO A 194 -8.60 -18.21 28.30
N GLU A 195 -8.61 -19.26 27.49
CA GLU A 195 -7.40 -19.95 27.03
C GLU A 195 -6.54 -19.06 26.13
N GLU A 196 -7.16 -18.34 25.18
CA GLU A 196 -6.44 -17.38 24.33
C GLU A 196 -5.86 -16.23 25.17
N ARG A 197 -6.61 -15.70 26.15
CA ARG A 197 -6.15 -14.64 27.04
C ARG A 197 -4.96 -15.09 27.88
N GLU A 198 -4.93 -16.34 28.34
CA GLU A 198 -3.82 -16.90 29.12
C GLU A 198 -2.50 -17.01 28.34
N GLU A 199 -2.57 -17.07 27.02
CA GLU A 199 -1.40 -17.18 26.15
C GLU A 199 -0.78 -15.82 25.78
N ILE A 200 -1.45 -14.71 26.12
CA ILE A 200 -1.04 -13.35 25.80
C ILE A 200 -0.52 -12.65 27.05
N PHE A 201 0.73 -12.16 26.98
CA PHE A 201 1.28 -11.23 27.95
C PHE A 201 1.22 -9.80 27.39
N LEU A 202 0.27 -9.01 27.88
CA LEU A 202 0.03 -7.65 27.41
C LEU A 202 0.81 -6.62 28.23
N VAL A 203 1.60 -5.82 27.51
CA VAL A 203 2.51 -4.81 28.05
C VAL A 203 2.15 -3.46 27.46
N VAL A 204 1.87 -2.48 28.32
CA VAL A 204 1.55 -1.11 27.90
C VAL A 204 2.54 -0.13 28.50
N LEU A 205 3.30 0.57 27.66
CA LEU A 205 4.18 1.67 28.06
C LEU A 205 3.39 2.98 28.07
N ILE A 206 3.41 3.65 29.22
CA ILE A 206 3.06 5.07 29.35
C ILE A 206 4.32 5.84 28.95
N ALA A 207 4.34 6.33 27.72
CA ALA A 207 5.53 6.90 27.09
C ALA A 207 5.66 8.40 27.41
N GLU A 208 5.47 8.77 28.67
CA GLU A 208 5.68 10.12 29.19
C GLU A 208 6.74 10.04 30.26
N THR A 209 7.70 10.97 30.18
CA THR A 209 8.72 11.11 31.23
C THR A 209 8.09 11.41 32.59
N THR A 210 6.94 12.08 32.59
CA THR A 210 6.08 12.30 33.76
C THR A 210 4.75 11.54 33.56
N PRO A 211 4.58 10.34 34.15
CA PRO A 211 3.44 9.46 33.85
C PRO A 211 2.06 10.08 34.10
N SER A 212 1.94 10.99 35.07
CA SER A 212 0.68 11.68 35.38
C SER A 212 0.18 12.60 34.26
N HIS A 213 1.00 12.89 33.25
CA HIS A 213 0.55 13.62 32.06
C HIS A 213 -0.28 12.75 31.12
N HIS A 214 -0.13 11.42 31.15
CA HIS A 214 -0.91 10.55 30.29
C HIS A 214 -2.34 10.36 30.84
N PRO A 215 -3.40 10.58 30.02
CA PRO A 215 -4.79 10.44 30.47
C PRO A 215 -5.20 9.08 31.05
N ILE A 216 -4.54 7.98 30.67
CA ILE A 216 -4.87 6.63 31.13
C ILE A 216 -4.06 6.22 32.37
N TYR A 217 -3.06 7.01 32.77
CA TYR A 217 -2.25 6.70 33.93
C TYR A 217 -3.11 6.73 35.21
N GLY A 218 -2.96 5.70 36.04
CA GLY A 218 -3.74 5.55 37.28
C GLY A 218 -5.20 5.12 37.09
N LYS A 219 -5.66 4.83 35.87
CA LYS A 219 -7.00 4.28 35.65
C LYS A 219 -7.09 2.83 36.15
N THR A 220 -8.19 2.51 36.82
CA THR A 220 -8.41 1.18 37.41
C THR A 220 -8.51 0.09 36.36
N TRP A 221 -9.23 0.33 35.24
CA TRP A 221 -9.33 -0.63 34.14
C TRP A 221 -7.95 -1.07 33.64
N LEU A 222 -6.99 -0.15 33.54
CA LEU A 222 -5.67 -0.42 32.98
C LEU A 222 -4.96 -1.48 33.81
N THR A 223 -4.96 -1.34 35.13
CA THR A 223 -4.32 -2.30 36.03
C THR A 223 -5.08 -3.62 36.19
N ASN A 224 -6.37 -3.64 35.82
CA ASN A 224 -7.22 -4.83 35.89
C ASN A 224 -6.96 -5.76 34.70
N ILE A 225 -6.80 -5.21 33.49
CA ILE A 225 -6.79 -6.03 32.26
C ILE A 225 -5.40 -6.20 31.65
N VAL A 226 -4.47 -5.27 31.90
CA VAL A 226 -3.10 -5.33 31.39
C VAL A 226 -2.21 -6.10 32.36
N ASP A 227 -1.35 -6.98 31.84
CA ASP A 227 -0.45 -7.78 32.68
C ASP A 227 0.69 -6.92 33.25
N LYS A 228 1.21 -5.99 32.44
CA LYS A 228 2.23 -5.03 32.88
C LYS A 228 2.04 -3.64 32.29
N VAL A 229 1.79 -2.66 33.16
CA VAL A 229 2.01 -1.24 32.85
C VAL A 229 3.50 -0.93 33.05
N LEU A 230 4.14 -0.40 32.01
CA LEU A 230 5.54 0.03 32.03
C LEU A 230 5.65 1.54 32.16
N LEU A 231 6.65 1.94 32.92
CA LEU A 231 7.19 3.29 32.98
C LEU A 231 8.68 3.21 32.60
N TYR A 232 9.32 4.34 32.33
CA TYR A 232 10.76 4.37 32.12
C TYR A 232 11.50 4.03 33.42
N ASP A 233 12.28 2.95 33.36
CA ASP A 233 13.21 2.50 34.39
C ASP A 233 14.60 2.49 33.75
N VAL A 234 15.20 3.67 33.68
CA VAL A 234 16.41 3.96 32.90
C VAL A 234 17.40 4.76 33.73
N SER A 235 18.66 4.83 33.28
CA SER A 235 19.66 5.64 33.96
C SER A 235 19.33 7.14 33.89
N GLN A 236 19.82 7.92 34.85
CA GLN A 236 19.58 9.36 34.91
C GLN A 236 19.93 10.10 33.61
N PRO A 237 21.08 9.83 32.94
CA PRO A 237 21.38 10.47 31.65
C PRO A 237 20.37 10.11 30.54
N GLN A 238 19.89 8.87 30.50
CA GLN A 238 18.88 8.46 29.52
C GLN A 238 17.52 9.11 29.80
N LEU A 239 17.17 9.31 31.07
CA LEU A 239 15.96 10.03 31.45
C LEU A 239 16.05 11.50 31.03
N GLU A 240 17.21 12.13 31.18
CA GLU A 240 17.46 13.50 30.71
C GLU A 240 17.32 13.63 29.19
N ASP A 241 17.87 12.67 28.42
CA ASP A 241 17.68 12.59 26.97
C ASP A 241 16.18 12.48 26.60
N LEU A 242 15.42 11.62 27.29
CA LEU A 242 13.99 11.45 27.06
C LEU A 242 13.18 12.72 27.37
N ILE A 243 13.49 13.39 28.49
CA ILE A 243 12.88 14.68 28.86
C ILE A 243 13.18 15.73 27.79
N GLN A 244 14.42 15.76 27.29
CA GLN A 244 14.78 16.67 26.21
C GLN A 244 13.98 16.38 24.94
N TRP A 245 13.95 15.12 24.47
CA TRP A 245 13.24 14.77 23.23
C TRP A 245 11.72 14.99 23.34
N GLU A 246 11.13 14.77 24.51
CA GLU A 246 9.72 15.06 24.76
C GLU A 246 9.42 16.56 24.69
N ASN A 247 10.25 17.39 25.35
CA ASN A 247 10.10 18.86 25.33
C ASN A 247 10.34 19.46 23.93
N GLU A 248 11.32 18.94 23.19
CA GLU A 248 11.63 19.36 21.82
C GLU A 248 10.67 18.78 20.78
N ARG A 249 9.76 17.88 21.17
CA ARG A 249 8.89 17.10 20.25
C ARG A 249 9.69 16.33 19.20
N ASP A 250 10.87 15.80 19.58
CA ASP A 250 11.70 14.98 18.71
C ASP A 250 11.20 13.52 18.71
N TYR A 251 10.04 13.32 18.07
CA TYR A 251 9.41 12.01 17.96
C TYR A 251 10.28 11.00 17.18
N ARG A 252 11.25 11.45 16.38
CA ARG A 252 12.11 10.55 15.59
C ARG A 252 13.13 9.82 16.45
N LYS A 253 13.63 10.46 17.50
CA LYS A 253 14.51 9.79 18.48
C LYS A 253 13.70 9.03 19.50
N LYS A 254 12.72 9.71 20.10
CA LYS A 254 11.92 9.15 21.19
C LYS A 254 11.12 7.91 20.75
N ALA A 255 10.52 7.90 19.55
CA ALA A 255 9.78 6.73 19.08
C ALA A 255 10.68 5.50 18.86
N ILE A 256 11.94 5.67 18.42
CA ILE A 256 12.89 4.56 18.32
C ILE A 256 13.17 3.99 19.72
N PHE A 257 13.39 4.86 20.70
CA PHE A 257 13.60 4.45 22.09
C PHE A 257 12.37 3.73 22.65
N ASP A 258 11.19 4.32 22.52
CA ASP A 258 9.93 3.76 23.04
C ASP A 258 9.65 2.38 22.44
N TYR A 259 9.83 2.26 21.12
CA TYR A 259 9.65 1.00 20.40
C TYR A 259 10.65 -0.07 20.88
N THR A 260 11.93 0.28 20.98
CA THR A 260 12.96 -0.67 21.45
C THR A 260 12.82 -1.04 22.91
N TYR A 261 12.37 -0.11 23.76
CA TYR A 261 12.11 -0.35 25.18
C TYR A 261 10.97 -1.35 25.40
N VAL A 262 9.86 -1.19 24.68
CA VAL A 262 8.74 -2.14 24.72
C VAL A 262 9.14 -3.49 24.12
N LEU A 263 9.81 -3.49 22.96
CA LEU A 263 10.28 -4.72 22.31
C LEU A 263 11.25 -5.50 23.21
N GLN A 264 12.18 -4.82 23.88
CA GLN A 264 13.09 -5.42 24.86
C GLN A 264 12.34 -5.99 26.06
N ARG A 265 11.31 -5.29 26.56
CA ARG A 265 10.49 -5.83 27.66
C ARG A 265 9.77 -7.10 27.23
N CYS A 266 9.19 -7.11 26.04
CA CYS A 266 8.52 -8.28 25.52
C CYS A 266 9.49 -9.44 25.27
N TYR A 267 10.68 -9.17 24.74
CA TYR A 267 11.73 -10.19 24.61
C TYR A 267 12.09 -10.83 25.96
N ASN A 268 12.24 -10.01 27.00
CA ASN A 268 12.56 -10.49 28.35
C ASN A 268 11.44 -11.33 29.01
N SER A 269 10.21 -11.32 28.46
CA SER A 269 9.13 -12.19 28.94
C SER A 269 9.40 -13.67 28.63
N GLY A 270 10.20 -13.95 27.58
CA GLY A 270 10.49 -15.30 27.10
C GLY A 270 9.49 -15.84 26.08
N ALA A 271 8.44 -15.08 25.74
CA ALA A 271 7.43 -15.44 24.75
C ALA A 271 8.05 -15.81 23.40
N GLN A 272 7.40 -16.73 22.68
CA GLN A 272 7.85 -17.20 21.36
C GLN A 272 7.64 -16.12 20.30
N TRP A 273 6.52 -15.40 20.39
CA TRP A 273 6.15 -14.34 19.46
C TRP A 273 6.04 -13.01 20.17
N ILE A 274 6.50 -11.94 19.53
CA ILE A 274 6.44 -10.60 20.07
C ILE A 274 5.74 -9.70 19.06
N VAL A 275 4.58 -9.17 19.44
CA VAL A 275 3.79 -8.27 18.61
C VAL A 275 3.91 -6.86 19.17
N ILE A 276 4.37 -5.91 18.37
CA ILE A 276 4.36 -4.50 18.71
C ILE A 276 3.25 -3.83 17.92
N VAL A 277 2.39 -3.10 18.62
CA VAL A 277 1.17 -2.48 18.08
C VAL A 277 1.14 -1.00 18.45
N GLU A 278 0.77 -0.14 17.49
CA GLU A 278 0.55 1.29 17.75
C GLU A 278 -0.74 1.51 18.56
N ASP A 279 -0.76 2.54 19.39
CA ASP A 279 -1.85 2.88 20.32
C ASP A 279 -3.09 3.49 19.64
N ASP A 280 -3.10 3.59 18.31
CA ASP A 280 -4.19 4.08 17.48
C ASP A 280 -4.66 3.06 16.45
N THR A 281 -4.68 1.80 16.87
CA THR A 281 -5.09 0.66 16.05
C THR A 281 -6.29 -0.07 16.64
N LEU A 282 -6.98 -0.82 15.79
CA LEU A 282 -8.14 -1.62 16.15
C LEU A 282 -7.95 -3.03 15.61
N ALA A 283 -7.90 -4.02 16.51
CA ALA A 283 -7.76 -5.42 16.14
C ALA A 283 -9.12 -6.02 15.76
N VAL A 284 -9.15 -6.85 14.71
CA VAL A 284 -10.33 -7.64 14.37
C VAL A 284 -10.68 -8.59 15.51
N ARG A 285 -11.98 -8.90 15.69
CA ARG A 285 -12.39 -9.99 16.59
C ARG A 285 -11.73 -11.30 16.12
N GLY A 286 -11.10 -12.05 17.02
CA GLY A 286 -10.38 -13.28 16.67
C GLY A 286 -8.99 -13.04 16.03
N TRP A 287 -8.39 -11.87 16.22
CA TRP A 287 -7.05 -11.57 15.69
C TRP A 287 -5.98 -12.55 16.16
N TYR A 288 -6.04 -13.01 17.43
CA TYR A 288 -5.01 -13.83 18.05
C TYR A 288 -4.84 -15.20 17.34
N PRO A 289 -5.87 -16.07 17.26
CA PRO A 289 -5.72 -17.36 16.59
C PRO A 289 -5.31 -17.21 15.12
N ARG A 290 -5.83 -16.20 14.42
CA ARG A 290 -5.45 -15.90 13.02
C ARG A 290 -3.99 -15.46 12.89
N THR A 291 -3.48 -14.71 13.86
CA THR A 291 -2.07 -14.32 13.89
C THR A 291 -1.18 -15.53 14.13
N ILE A 292 -1.52 -16.40 15.08
CA ILE A 292 -0.78 -17.64 15.35
C ILE A 292 -0.77 -18.56 14.12
N GLU A 293 -1.92 -18.73 13.46
CA GLU A 293 -2.02 -19.50 12.21
C GLU A 293 -1.16 -18.89 11.09
N ALA A 294 -1.21 -17.57 10.91
CA ALA A 294 -0.41 -16.88 9.91
C ALA A 294 1.10 -16.99 10.19
N LEU A 295 1.52 -16.94 11.46
CA LEU A 295 2.91 -17.16 11.86
C LEU A 295 3.36 -18.59 11.55
N ALA A 296 2.52 -19.59 11.83
CA ALA A 296 2.81 -20.98 11.47
C ALA A 296 2.94 -21.18 9.95
N MET A 297 2.06 -20.55 9.16
CA MET A 297 2.15 -20.57 7.69
C MET A 297 3.43 -19.88 7.18
N ALA A 298 3.84 -18.77 7.79
CA ALA A 298 5.08 -18.08 7.45
C ALA A 298 6.31 -18.97 7.70
N ASP A 299 6.33 -19.67 8.84
CA ASP A 299 7.40 -20.62 9.19
C ASP A 299 7.43 -21.85 8.28
N GLU A 300 6.28 -22.42 7.92
CA GLU A 300 6.20 -23.54 6.97
C GLU A 300 6.69 -23.17 5.58
N GLN A 301 6.33 -21.97 5.09
CA GLN A 301 6.80 -21.47 3.80
C GLN A 301 8.31 -21.18 3.79
N TYR A 302 8.92 -20.99 4.97
CA TYR A 302 10.31 -20.60 5.11
C TYR A 302 11.07 -21.42 6.18
N PRO A 303 11.37 -22.71 5.89
CA PRO A 303 12.08 -23.53 6.86
C PRO A 303 13.48 -22.96 7.14
N PRO A 304 13.93 -22.93 8.41
CA PRO A 304 15.17 -22.27 8.85
C PRO A 304 16.47 -22.81 8.20
N LYS A 305 16.40 -23.85 7.36
CA LYS A 305 17.54 -24.47 6.68
C LYS A 305 17.89 -23.86 5.32
N LYS A 306 17.12 -22.91 4.77
CA LYS A 306 17.34 -22.35 3.41
C LYS A 306 18.07 -21.01 3.34
N GLY A 307 18.69 -20.54 4.43
CA GLY A 307 19.67 -19.45 4.39
C GLY A 307 19.09 -18.05 4.15
N SER A 308 17.83 -17.82 4.48
CA SER A 308 17.24 -16.48 4.52
C SER A 308 16.29 -16.42 5.72
N ASP A 309 16.40 -15.36 6.51
CA ASP A 309 15.50 -15.11 7.64
C ASP A 309 14.36 -14.20 7.17
N TRP A 310 13.18 -14.34 7.77
CA TRP A 310 12.10 -13.37 7.60
C TRP A 310 12.09 -12.39 8.78
N LEU A 311 11.79 -11.12 8.50
CA LEU A 311 11.89 -10.02 9.46
C LEU A 311 10.70 -9.97 10.41
N TYR A 312 9.49 -9.91 9.86
CA TYR A 312 8.25 -9.85 10.63
C TYR A 312 7.07 -10.43 9.82
N LEU A 313 5.96 -10.66 10.51
CA LEU A 313 4.62 -10.77 9.95
C LEU A 313 3.89 -9.46 10.22
N ARG A 314 3.42 -8.81 9.17
CA ARG A 314 2.70 -7.55 9.20
C ARG A 314 1.21 -7.81 9.35
N LEU A 315 0.61 -7.19 10.37
CA LEU A 315 -0.80 -7.32 10.71
C LEU A 315 -1.67 -6.21 10.13
N PHE A 316 -1.04 -5.14 9.62
CA PHE A 316 -1.67 -4.00 8.96
C PHE A 316 -0.91 -3.58 7.70
N PHE A 317 -1.63 -3.26 6.64
CA PHE A 317 -1.07 -2.54 5.50
C PHE A 317 -2.13 -1.60 4.92
N THR A 318 -1.70 -0.50 4.32
CA THR A 318 -2.61 0.32 3.51
C THR A 318 -2.62 -0.14 2.06
N GLU A 319 -3.82 -0.21 1.51
CA GLU A 319 -4.08 -0.54 0.11
C GLU A 319 -3.76 0.62 -0.84
N GLU A 320 -3.59 1.85 -0.33
CA GLU A 320 -3.30 3.04 -1.15
C GLU A 320 -2.01 2.89 -1.98
N PHE A 321 -1.01 2.20 -1.47
CA PHE A 321 0.30 2.02 -2.14
C PHE A 321 0.35 0.81 -3.07
N LEU A 322 -0.71 0.00 -3.13
CA LEU A 322 -0.77 -1.20 -3.95
C LEU A 322 -1.32 -0.94 -5.35
N GLY A 323 -1.14 0.27 -5.87
CA GLY A 323 -1.60 0.67 -7.20
C GLY A 323 -0.70 0.22 -8.35
N TRP A 324 -0.96 0.77 -9.53
CA TRP A 324 -0.13 0.58 -10.72
C TRP A 324 1.19 1.34 -10.56
N ASN A 325 2.16 0.70 -9.90
CA ASN A 325 3.43 1.31 -9.51
C ASN A 325 4.36 1.46 -10.71
N SER A 326 4.95 2.65 -10.86
CA SER A 326 5.76 3.00 -12.04
C SER A 326 6.99 2.12 -12.22
N GLU A 327 7.51 1.55 -11.14
CA GLU A 327 8.63 0.62 -11.08
C GLU A 327 8.35 -0.67 -11.86
N GLU A 328 7.08 -1.00 -12.08
CA GLU A 328 6.63 -2.22 -12.76
C GLU A 328 6.17 -1.97 -14.21
N TRP A 329 6.35 -0.75 -14.75
CA TRP A 329 5.90 -0.37 -16.10
C TRP A 329 6.31 -1.34 -17.24
N PRO A 330 7.50 -1.98 -17.24
CA PRO A 330 7.86 -2.90 -18.33
C PRO A 330 6.94 -4.13 -18.38
N HIS A 331 6.53 -4.63 -17.21
CA HIS A 331 5.61 -5.77 -17.10
C HIS A 331 4.22 -5.38 -17.63
N TYR A 332 3.75 -4.19 -17.28
CA TYR A 332 2.47 -3.66 -17.73
C TYR A 332 2.44 -3.47 -19.25
N LEU A 333 3.52 -2.94 -19.82
CA LEU A 333 3.67 -2.77 -21.26
C LEU A 333 3.71 -4.13 -21.98
N LEU A 334 4.51 -5.07 -21.49
CA LEU A 334 4.62 -6.40 -22.08
C LEU A 334 3.28 -7.13 -22.07
N ALA A 335 2.56 -7.09 -20.94
CA ALA A 335 1.21 -7.68 -20.84
C ALA A 335 0.23 -7.02 -21.82
N SER A 336 0.27 -5.68 -21.95
CA SER A 336 -0.60 -4.93 -22.87
C SER A 336 -0.33 -5.30 -24.35
N ILE A 337 0.95 -5.44 -24.72
CA ILE A 337 1.36 -5.89 -26.05
C ILE A 337 0.92 -7.33 -26.29
N ALA A 338 1.13 -8.22 -25.31
CA ALA A 338 0.75 -9.62 -25.40
C ALA A 338 -0.77 -9.77 -25.60
N VAL A 339 -1.61 -9.09 -24.80
CA VAL A 339 -3.07 -9.12 -24.92
C VAL A 339 -3.53 -8.60 -26.30
N THR A 340 -2.95 -7.49 -26.77
CA THR A 340 -3.27 -6.94 -28.09
C THR A 340 -2.87 -7.92 -29.20
N GLY A 341 -1.67 -8.49 -29.12
CA GLY A 341 -1.14 -9.47 -30.07
C GLY A 341 -1.97 -10.75 -30.11
N MET A 342 -2.31 -11.33 -28.95
CA MET A 342 -3.16 -12.52 -28.83
C MET A 342 -4.56 -12.26 -29.41
N THR A 343 -5.14 -11.09 -29.17
CA THR A 343 -6.44 -10.72 -29.75
C THR A 343 -6.35 -10.63 -31.28
N ALA A 344 -5.30 -9.99 -31.81
CA ALA A 344 -5.09 -9.89 -33.25
C ALA A 344 -4.88 -11.27 -33.90
N VAL A 345 -4.08 -12.14 -33.29
CA VAL A 345 -3.87 -13.53 -33.75
C VAL A 345 -5.18 -14.31 -33.72
N ALA A 346 -5.95 -14.24 -32.63
CA ALA A 346 -7.25 -14.90 -32.54
C ALA A 346 -8.21 -14.45 -33.65
N LEU A 347 -8.30 -13.15 -33.94
CA LEU A 347 -9.12 -12.63 -35.04
C LEU A 347 -8.61 -13.06 -36.42
N LEU A 348 -7.30 -13.15 -36.62
CA LEU A 348 -6.71 -13.66 -37.86
C LEU A 348 -7.02 -15.15 -38.06
N LEU A 349 -6.92 -15.96 -37.01
CA LEU A 349 -7.28 -17.38 -37.05
C LEU A 349 -8.78 -17.55 -37.32
N LEU A 350 -9.65 -16.84 -36.60
CA LEU A 350 -11.10 -16.85 -36.85
C LEU A 350 -11.44 -16.44 -38.28
N ARG A 351 -10.72 -15.45 -38.83
CA ARG A 351 -10.85 -15.07 -40.23
C ARG A 351 -10.42 -16.20 -41.15
N GLN A 352 -9.29 -16.85 -40.89
CA GLN A 352 -8.78 -17.93 -41.75
C GLN A 352 -9.67 -19.16 -41.76
N PHE A 353 -10.30 -19.51 -40.64
CA PHE A 353 -11.04 -20.77 -40.51
C PHE A 353 -12.56 -20.64 -40.66
N THR A 354 -13.18 -19.53 -40.24
CA THR A 354 -14.65 -19.49 -40.04
C THR A 354 -15.33 -18.25 -40.63
N LEU A 355 -14.70 -17.08 -40.51
CA LEU A 355 -15.34 -15.77 -40.76
C LEU A 355 -14.62 -14.96 -41.85
N LYS A 356 -14.11 -15.62 -42.91
CA LYS A 356 -13.29 -15.03 -43.98
C LYS A 356 -13.87 -13.73 -44.57
N THR A 357 -15.18 -13.68 -44.78
CA THR A 357 -15.89 -12.57 -45.43
C THR A 357 -16.39 -11.50 -44.45
N THR A 358 -16.45 -11.80 -43.15
CA THR A 358 -16.96 -10.89 -42.11
C THR A 358 -15.85 -10.06 -41.47
N ILE A 359 -14.68 -10.67 -41.21
CA ILE A 359 -13.55 -9.98 -40.56
C ILE A 359 -12.70 -9.28 -41.64
N THR A 360 -12.79 -7.96 -41.69
CA THR A 360 -12.05 -7.12 -42.65
C THR A 360 -10.71 -6.64 -42.07
N ASN A 361 -9.77 -6.24 -42.92
CA ASN A 361 -8.52 -5.59 -42.47
C ASN A 361 -8.80 -4.33 -41.63
N THR A 362 -9.82 -3.57 -42.00
CA THR A 362 -10.26 -2.39 -41.23
C THR A 362 -10.72 -2.78 -39.83
N MET A 363 -11.51 -3.84 -39.70
CA MET A 363 -11.96 -4.33 -38.39
C MET A 363 -10.78 -4.79 -37.53
N LEU A 364 -9.80 -5.49 -38.11
CA LEU A 364 -8.57 -5.87 -37.40
C LEU A 364 -7.81 -4.66 -36.86
N VAL A 365 -7.64 -3.62 -37.68
CA VAL A 365 -6.98 -2.37 -37.26
C VAL A 365 -7.79 -1.66 -36.17
N VAL A 366 -9.11 -1.55 -36.33
CA VAL A 366 -9.99 -0.92 -35.31
C VAL A 366 -9.93 -1.68 -34.00
N VAL A 367 -10.03 -3.01 -34.01
CA VAL A 367 -9.96 -3.78 -32.76
C VAL A 367 -8.58 -3.65 -32.12
N ALA A 368 -7.50 -3.84 -32.87
CA ALA A 368 -6.14 -3.84 -32.32
C ALA A 368 -5.70 -2.45 -31.82
N PHE A 369 -6.09 -1.36 -32.50
CA PHE A 369 -5.58 -0.02 -32.20
C PHE A 369 -6.61 0.93 -31.56
N ILE A 370 -7.87 0.52 -31.43
CA ILE A 370 -8.92 1.31 -30.76
C ILE A 370 -9.55 0.50 -29.63
N CYS A 371 -10.22 -0.62 -29.94
CA CYS A 371 -10.96 -1.37 -28.93
C CYS A 371 -10.05 -1.98 -27.85
N CYS A 372 -8.95 -2.64 -28.24
CA CYS A 372 -7.99 -3.21 -27.30
C CYS A 372 -7.37 -2.14 -26.39
N PRO A 373 -6.81 -1.02 -26.90
CA PRO A 373 -6.33 0.06 -26.05
C PRO A 373 -7.40 0.64 -25.12
N MET A 374 -8.66 0.78 -25.57
CA MET A 374 -9.76 1.23 -24.71
C MET A 374 -10.04 0.25 -23.56
N CYS A 375 -10.06 -1.06 -23.82
CA CYS A 375 -10.24 -2.08 -22.79
C CYS A 375 -9.05 -2.13 -21.82
N ILE A 376 -7.82 -2.04 -22.33
CA ILE A 376 -6.61 -1.98 -21.52
C ILE A 376 -6.63 -0.73 -20.63
N ALA A 377 -6.99 0.43 -21.19
CA ALA A 377 -7.15 1.65 -20.40
C ALA A 377 -8.20 1.47 -19.30
N LEU A 378 -9.35 0.85 -19.61
CA LEU A 378 -10.37 0.58 -18.59
C LEU A 378 -9.88 -0.38 -17.51
N TYR A 379 -9.07 -1.39 -17.84
CA TYR A 379 -8.44 -2.29 -16.87
C TYR A 379 -7.54 -1.53 -15.88
N PHE A 380 -6.70 -0.61 -16.37
CA PHE A 380 -5.89 0.24 -15.49
C PHE A 380 -6.76 1.22 -14.68
N LEU A 381 -7.76 1.85 -15.31
CA LEU A 381 -8.68 2.77 -14.64
C LEU A 381 -9.54 2.08 -13.57
N ALA A 382 -9.82 0.79 -13.72
CA ALA A 382 -10.60 0.02 -12.76
C ALA A 382 -9.88 -0.15 -11.41
N GLY A 383 -8.55 -0.01 -11.38
CA GLY A 383 -7.72 -0.15 -10.18
C GLY A 383 -7.05 -1.51 -10.09
N ARG A 384 -5.85 -1.54 -9.51
CA ARG A 384 -5.03 -2.75 -9.38
C ARG A 384 -5.67 -3.74 -8.42
N LEU A 385 -6.20 -3.29 -7.28
CA LEU A 385 -6.76 -4.19 -6.27
C LEU A 385 -8.09 -4.81 -6.72
N SER A 386 -8.86 -4.11 -7.55
CA SER A 386 -10.07 -4.65 -8.15
C SER A 386 -9.77 -5.68 -9.24
N MET A 387 -8.73 -5.45 -10.03
CA MET A 387 -8.36 -6.32 -11.17
C MET A 387 -7.43 -7.46 -10.77
N GLN A 388 -6.65 -7.29 -9.71
CA GLN A 388 -5.67 -8.22 -9.16
C GLN A 388 -5.79 -8.23 -7.63
N PRO A 389 -6.92 -8.73 -7.09
CA PRO A 389 -7.14 -8.75 -5.64
C PRO A 389 -6.12 -9.64 -4.95
N LEU A 390 -5.64 -9.17 -3.80
CA LEU A 390 -4.83 -9.97 -2.90
C LEU A 390 -5.65 -11.17 -2.42
N GLN A 391 -5.05 -12.35 -2.51
CA GLN A 391 -5.71 -13.57 -2.03
C GLN A 391 -5.61 -13.65 -0.50
N PRO A 392 -6.62 -14.23 0.18
CA PRO A 392 -6.51 -14.52 1.60
C PRO A 392 -5.35 -15.48 1.90
N GLY A 393 -4.64 -15.24 3.00
CA GLY A 393 -3.50 -16.03 3.44
C GLY A 393 -2.27 -15.17 3.77
N VAL A 394 -1.11 -15.83 3.80
CA VAL A 394 0.18 -15.20 4.11
C VAL A 394 1.01 -15.05 2.85
N HIS A 395 1.40 -13.81 2.56
CA HIS A 395 2.09 -13.43 1.33
C HIS A 395 3.33 -12.60 1.61
N ALA A 396 4.36 -12.74 0.78
CA ALA A 396 5.52 -11.87 0.85
C ALA A 396 5.15 -10.48 0.30
N MET A 397 5.44 -9.43 1.06
CA MET A 397 5.22 -8.04 0.69
C MET A 397 6.51 -7.23 0.87
N PRO A 398 7.54 -7.46 0.03
CA PRO A 398 8.82 -6.75 0.12
C PRO A 398 8.79 -5.31 -0.44
N LYS A 399 7.69 -4.89 -1.06
CA LYS A 399 7.53 -3.56 -1.63
C LYS A 399 6.12 -3.06 -1.36
N PHE A 400 5.97 -1.74 -1.32
CA PHE A 400 4.68 -1.04 -1.24
C PHE A 400 3.86 -1.33 0.03
N GLY A 401 4.38 -2.15 0.94
CA GLY A 401 3.82 -2.26 2.28
C GLY A 401 4.20 -1.01 3.07
N CYS A 402 3.21 -0.26 3.54
CA CYS A 402 3.44 0.77 4.56
C CYS A 402 2.87 0.40 5.93
N CYS A 403 3.64 0.94 6.88
CA CYS A 403 3.29 1.51 8.16
C CYS A 403 3.42 0.52 9.33
N ALA A 404 3.77 1.06 10.50
CA ALA A 404 4.21 0.30 11.68
C ALA A 404 3.10 -0.07 12.67
N GLN A 405 1.84 -0.05 12.24
CA GLN A 405 0.68 -0.25 13.11
C GLN A 405 0.71 -1.59 13.85
N GLY A 406 1.29 -2.63 13.25
CA GLY A 406 1.42 -3.92 13.90
C GLY A 406 2.40 -4.86 13.21
N PHE A 407 3.45 -5.24 13.94
CA PHE A 407 4.43 -6.22 13.51
C PHE A 407 4.57 -7.34 14.54
N ALA A 408 4.52 -8.58 14.08
CA ALA A 408 4.85 -9.77 14.84
C ALA A 408 6.26 -10.26 14.47
N PHE A 409 7.14 -10.32 15.47
CA PHE A 409 8.51 -10.81 15.37
C PHE A 409 8.64 -12.16 16.05
N SER A 410 9.51 -13.03 15.53
CA SER A 410 9.97 -14.20 16.28
C SER A 410 10.89 -13.78 17.43
N LYS A 411 10.97 -14.63 18.45
CA LYS A 411 11.91 -14.48 19.56
C LYS A 411 13.37 -14.37 19.09
N GLU A 412 13.72 -15.03 17.99
CA GLU A 412 15.05 -15.04 17.39
C GLU A 412 15.36 -13.72 16.65
N MET A 413 14.37 -13.12 16.01
CA MET A 413 14.54 -11.89 15.22
C MET A 413 14.52 -10.64 16.10
N ALA A 414 13.72 -10.63 17.17
CA ALA A 414 13.57 -9.49 18.08
C ALA A 414 14.91 -8.87 18.57
N PRO A 415 15.89 -9.63 19.10
CA PRO A 415 17.16 -9.04 19.56
C PRO A 415 17.97 -8.39 18.41
N ARG A 416 17.83 -8.87 17.17
CA ARG A 416 18.49 -8.26 16.01
C ARG A 416 17.85 -6.94 15.63
N VAL A 417 16.52 -6.88 15.68
CA VAL A 417 15.75 -5.64 15.46
C VAL A 417 16.09 -4.60 16.53
N ILE A 418 16.13 -5.01 17.81
CA ILE A 418 16.54 -4.14 18.92
C ILE A 418 17.95 -3.59 18.67
N ALA A 419 18.93 -4.45 18.36
CA ALA A 419 20.29 -4.03 18.11
C ALA A 419 20.39 -3.04 16.93
N ARG A 420 19.64 -3.27 15.85
CA ARG A 420 19.63 -2.38 14.69
C ARG A 420 19.04 -1.02 15.03
N LEU A 421 17.87 -0.98 15.65
CA LEU A 421 17.20 0.26 16.02
C LEU A 421 18.02 1.07 17.03
N SER A 422 18.58 0.42 18.05
CA SER A 422 19.43 1.07 19.06
C SER A 422 20.74 1.64 18.48
N SER A 423 21.19 1.18 17.31
CA SER A 423 22.36 1.73 16.61
C SER A 423 22.07 3.04 15.86
N ILE A 424 20.79 3.37 15.65
CA ILE A 424 20.36 4.50 14.84
C ILE A 424 19.88 5.62 15.75
N ARG A 425 20.39 6.83 15.52
CA ARG A 425 20.13 7.98 16.39
C ARG A 425 18.77 8.62 16.20
N SER A 426 18.20 8.57 14.99
CA SER A 426 16.96 9.28 14.63
C SER A 426 16.41 8.75 13.31
N GLY A 427 15.09 8.61 13.21
CA GLY A 427 14.39 8.21 12.00
C GLY A 427 12.98 7.72 12.29
N PHE A 428 12.32 7.13 11.30
CA PHE A 428 11.06 6.42 11.50
C PHE A 428 11.33 4.91 11.60
N VAL A 429 10.69 4.25 12.57
CA VAL A 429 10.95 2.83 12.87
C VAL A 429 10.69 1.95 11.65
N ASP A 430 9.57 2.18 10.94
CA ASP A 430 9.23 1.47 9.70
C ASP A 430 10.28 1.69 8.61
N GLU A 431 10.67 2.93 8.32
CA GLU A 431 11.68 3.21 7.30
C GLU A 431 13.02 2.51 7.60
N ILE A 432 13.44 2.52 8.87
CA ILE A 432 14.68 1.89 9.33
C ILE A 432 14.63 0.37 9.14
N ILE A 433 13.57 -0.29 9.61
CA ILE A 433 13.47 -1.75 9.52
C ILE A 433 13.26 -2.21 8.08
N GLU A 434 12.55 -1.44 7.24
CA GLU A 434 12.38 -1.71 5.80
C GLU A 434 13.70 -1.59 5.04
N ALA A 435 14.46 -0.52 5.30
CA ALA A 435 15.78 -0.33 4.69
C ALA A 435 16.71 -1.49 5.07
N TRP A 436 16.72 -1.87 6.35
CA TRP A 436 17.50 -3.00 6.83
C TRP A 436 17.06 -4.35 6.24
N ALA A 437 15.75 -4.57 6.06
CA ALA A 437 15.23 -5.75 5.38
C ALA A 437 15.72 -5.83 3.93
N ASN A 438 15.80 -4.71 3.22
CA ASN A 438 16.32 -4.67 1.86
C ASN A 438 17.83 -4.94 1.81
N GLU A 439 18.60 -4.37 2.75
CA GLU A 439 20.06 -4.60 2.87
C GLU A 439 20.38 -6.09 3.03
N LEU A 440 19.60 -6.79 3.87
CA LEU A 440 19.82 -8.20 4.21
C LEU A 440 18.97 -9.18 3.41
N ASN A 441 18.18 -8.70 2.45
CA ASN A 441 17.18 -9.50 1.72
C ASN A 441 16.24 -10.32 2.63
N LEU A 442 15.82 -9.73 3.75
CA LEU A 442 14.87 -10.36 4.67
C LEU A 442 13.46 -10.33 4.07
N VAL A 443 12.78 -11.46 4.18
CA VAL A 443 11.38 -11.57 3.76
C VAL A 443 10.49 -10.82 4.75
N ARG A 444 9.53 -10.06 4.23
CA ARG A 444 8.49 -9.39 5.02
C ARG A 444 7.17 -10.02 4.68
N TRP A 445 6.57 -10.70 5.64
CA TRP A 445 5.28 -11.35 5.45
C TRP A 445 4.15 -10.40 5.78
N VAL A 446 3.00 -10.59 5.16
CA VAL A 446 1.75 -9.92 5.50
C VAL A 446 0.63 -10.95 5.56
N VAL A 447 -0.30 -10.78 6.48
CA VAL A 447 -1.55 -11.55 6.55
C VAL A 447 -2.68 -10.78 5.84
N ILE A 448 -3.42 -11.48 5.00
CA ILE A 448 -4.58 -10.96 4.26
C ILE A 448 -5.80 -11.83 4.60
N PRO A 449 -6.97 -11.25 4.95
CA PRO A 449 -7.20 -9.82 5.18
C PRO A 449 -6.42 -9.26 6.39
N SER A 450 -6.28 -7.94 6.43
CA SER A 450 -5.57 -7.21 7.49
C SER A 450 -6.19 -7.50 8.86
N LEU A 451 -5.39 -7.85 9.88
CA LEU A 451 -5.90 -8.17 11.22
C LEU A 451 -6.03 -6.94 12.12
N LEU A 452 -5.40 -5.85 11.74
CA LEU A 452 -5.54 -4.55 12.39
C LEU A 452 -6.06 -3.50 11.40
N GLN A 453 -6.56 -2.40 11.95
CA GLN A 453 -6.94 -1.18 11.24
C GLN A 453 -6.45 0.04 12.01
N HIS A 454 -5.96 1.05 11.32
CA HIS A 454 -5.64 2.33 11.94
C HIS A 454 -6.90 3.17 12.14
N ILE A 455 -7.05 3.77 13.32
CA ILE A 455 -8.22 4.58 13.69
C ILE A 455 -7.85 6.02 14.08
N GLY A 456 -6.55 6.36 14.05
CA GLY A 456 -6.07 7.68 14.40
C GLY A 456 -6.47 8.74 13.38
N GLY A 457 -7.33 9.68 13.78
CA GLY A 457 -7.63 10.88 12.99
C GLY A 457 -6.55 11.95 13.09
N HIS A 458 -5.86 11.95 14.24
CA HIS A 458 -4.82 12.90 14.63
C HIS A 458 -3.53 12.20 15.02
N SER A 459 -2.45 12.56 14.36
CA SER A 459 -1.09 12.10 14.65
C SER A 459 -0.57 12.82 15.88
N SER A 460 0.00 12.05 16.82
CA SER A 460 0.80 12.60 17.93
C SER A 460 2.03 13.38 17.46
N LYS A 461 2.37 13.29 16.17
CA LYS A 461 3.53 13.96 15.54
C LYS A 461 3.22 15.36 14.99
N GLY A 462 1.97 15.79 14.99
CA GLY A 462 1.57 17.18 14.65
C GLY A 462 1.42 17.52 13.16
N ASP A 463 1.76 16.61 12.23
CA ASP A 463 1.75 16.85 10.78
C ASP A 463 0.48 16.29 10.08
N ASP A 464 -0.70 16.53 10.64
CA ASP A 464 -1.96 15.95 10.15
C ASP A 464 -2.37 16.47 8.76
N TYR A 465 -2.03 17.71 8.45
CA TYR A 465 -2.39 18.39 7.20
C TYR A 465 -1.13 18.79 6.42
N GLY A 466 -0.64 17.88 5.56
CA GLY A 466 0.46 18.13 4.63
C GLY A 466 0.03 18.04 3.16
N SER A 467 0.98 18.15 2.22
CA SER A 467 0.75 17.94 0.78
C SER A 467 0.20 16.55 0.42
N LYS A 468 0.31 15.59 1.34
CA LYS A 468 -0.22 14.23 1.22
C LYS A 468 -1.66 14.08 1.72
N SER A 469 -2.23 15.11 2.36
CA SER A 469 -3.65 15.16 2.71
C SER A 469 -4.49 15.22 1.42
N LYS A 470 -5.62 14.51 1.41
CA LYS A 470 -6.51 14.43 0.24
C LYS A 470 -7.92 14.09 0.71
N TYR A 471 -8.92 14.47 -0.07
CA TYR A 471 -10.33 14.13 0.21
C TYR A 471 -10.84 14.69 1.54
N SER A 472 -10.35 15.88 1.93
CA SER A 472 -10.64 16.52 3.22
C SER A 472 -10.33 15.64 4.43
N ARG A 473 -9.28 14.81 4.31
CA ARG A 473 -8.78 13.91 5.35
C ARG A 473 -7.32 14.17 5.67
N THR A 474 -6.94 13.96 6.92
CA THR A 474 -5.55 14.04 7.38
C THR A 474 -4.71 12.93 6.75
N VAL A 475 -3.39 13.07 6.84
CA VAL A 475 -2.46 12.00 6.40
C VAL A 475 -2.71 10.72 7.20
N ALA A 476 -3.01 10.85 8.50
CA ALA A 476 -3.30 9.74 9.40
C ALA A 476 -4.60 9.02 9.00
N GLU A 477 -5.69 9.75 8.71
CA GLU A 477 -6.97 9.17 8.28
C GLU A 477 -6.90 8.41 6.94
N LYS A 478 -5.87 8.66 6.13
CA LYS A 478 -5.64 7.94 4.87
C LYS A 478 -4.90 6.62 5.07
N ILE A 479 -4.24 6.42 6.21
CA ILE A 479 -3.65 5.14 6.58
C ILE A 479 -4.81 4.18 6.87
N TRP A 480 -5.26 3.50 5.83
CA TRP A 480 -6.52 2.76 5.86
C TRP A 480 -6.43 1.44 5.11
N ASN A 481 -7.07 0.40 5.64
CA ASN A 481 -7.28 -0.86 4.97
C ASN A 481 -8.78 -1.00 4.64
N PHE A 482 -9.13 -0.89 3.36
CA PHE A 482 -10.51 -0.97 2.88
C PHE A 482 -11.07 -2.39 3.00
N GLY A 483 -10.19 -3.40 2.92
CA GLY A 483 -10.51 -4.80 3.17
C GLY A 483 -10.94 -5.10 4.61
N PHE A 484 -10.39 -4.41 5.61
CA PHE A 484 -10.78 -4.56 7.02
C PHE A 484 -12.25 -4.22 7.27
N GLU A 485 -12.80 -3.28 6.51
CA GLU A 485 -14.21 -2.90 6.60
C GLU A 485 -15.17 -3.96 6.00
N MET A 486 -14.63 -5.05 5.46
CA MET A 486 -15.39 -6.15 4.87
C MET A 486 -15.50 -7.37 5.79
N TYR A 487 -14.97 -7.31 7.01
CA TYR A 487 -15.18 -8.37 8.01
C TYR A 487 -16.66 -8.49 8.38
N ASP A 488 -17.12 -9.73 8.53
CA ASP A 488 -18.45 -10.06 9.07
C ASP A 488 -18.35 -10.24 10.59
N ASP A 489 -19.38 -9.80 11.29
CA ASP A 489 -19.52 -9.86 12.75
C ASP A 489 -19.59 -11.29 13.30
N ASN A 490 -19.90 -12.28 12.46
CA ASN A 490 -20.15 -13.65 12.87
C ASN A 490 -18.93 -14.58 12.84
N ILE A 491 -17.78 -14.11 12.34
CA ILE A 491 -16.61 -14.99 12.13
C ILE A 491 -15.63 -14.83 13.28
N ARG A 492 -15.57 -15.85 14.15
CA ARG A 492 -14.51 -16.01 15.15
C ARG A 492 -13.18 -16.39 14.51
#